data_AF-A5KYA8-F1
#
_entry.id   AF-A5KYA8-F1
#
_cell.length_a   1.000
_cell.length_b   1.000
_cell.length_c   1.000
_cell.angle_alpha   90.00
_cell.angle_beta   90.00
_cell.angle_gamma   90.00
#
_symmetry.space_group_name_H-M   'P 1'
#
loop_
_entity.id
_entity.type
_entity.pdbx_description
1 polymer ?
#
loop_
_entity_poly.entity_id
_entity_poly.type
_entity_poly.pdbx_seq_one_letter_code
_entity_poly.pdbx_strand_id
1 'polypeptide(L)'
;MTYFIHDKAAFIAALFYLIHLNTYANTLDTIECSIKKQDIILKIDNDSPFSLTLKTHTNSEYDQKVNNGKTTVILGLDQFPATLENHTDSEAWNISKPCKITKQ
;
A
#
# COMPACT_ATOMS: atom_id res chain seq x y z
N MET A 1 -5.21 6.97 42.75
CA MET A 1 -4.09 7.02 41.77
C MET A 1 -4.51 6.24 40.53
N THR A 2 -5.60 6.67 39.90
CA THR A 2 -6.36 5.87 38.90
C THR A 2 -6.67 6.65 37.62
N TYR A 3 -6.45 7.97 37.65
CA TYR A 3 -6.63 8.85 36.49
C TYR A 3 -5.49 8.70 35.45
N PHE A 4 -4.25 8.51 35.90
CA PHE A 4 -3.07 8.42 35.02
C PHE A 4 -3.04 7.18 34.10
N ILE A 5 -3.79 6.12 34.41
CA ILE A 5 -3.77 4.87 33.63
C ILE A 5 -4.69 4.99 32.40
N HIS A 6 -5.82 5.68 32.53
CA HIS A 6 -6.78 5.86 31.44
C HIS A 6 -6.23 6.79 30.35
N ASP A 7 -5.53 7.87 30.72
CA ASP A 7 -4.91 8.79 29.75
C ASP A 7 -3.86 8.09 28.89
N LYS A 8 -3.08 7.17 29.48
CA LYS A 8 -2.04 6.45 28.74
C LYS A 8 -2.63 5.49 27.70
N ALA A 9 -3.72 4.79 28.05
CA ALA A 9 -4.40 3.88 27.12
C ALA A 9 -5.10 4.64 25.98
N ALA A 10 -5.76 5.76 26.29
CA ALA A 10 -6.38 6.63 25.29
C ALA A 10 -5.33 7.24 24.34
N PHE A 11 -4.19 7.66 24.88
CA PHE A 11 -3.08 8.21 24.08
C PHE A 11 -2.44 7.14 23.17
N ILE A 12 -2.27 5.91 23.66
CA ILE A 12 -1.77 4.78 22.85
C ILE A 12 -2.78 4.42 21.75
N ALA A 13 -4.07 4.32 22.08
CA ALA A 13 -5.12 4.05 21.09
C ALA A 13 -5.19 5.16 20.03
N ALA A 14 -5.11 6.43 20.44
CA ALA A 14 -5.07 7.56 19.52
C ALA A 14 -3.81 7.53 18.63
N LEU A 15 -2.64 7.15 19.16
CA LEU A 15 -1.42 6.94 18.39
C LEU A 15 -1.58 5.82 17.36
N PHE A 16 -2.13 4.66 17.74
CA PHE A 16 -2.39 3.58 16.79
C PHE A 16 -3.41 3.99 15.72
N TYR A 17 -4.47 4.71 16.08
CA TYR A 17 -5.43 5.26 15.13
C TYR A 17 -4.79 6.30 14.19
N LEU A 18 -3.97 7.22 14.70
CA LEU A 18 -3.27 8.24 13.91
C LEU A 18 -2.20 7.64 13.00
N ILE A 19 -1.49 6.59 13.45
CA ILE A 19 -0.53 5.86 12.61
C ILE A 19 -1.30 5.11 11.51
N HIS A 20 -2.43 4.46 11.83
CA HIS A 20 -3.29 3.84 10.83
C HIS A 20 -3.86 4.86 9.84
N LEU A 21 -4.31 6.04 10.29
CA LEU A 21 -4.82 7.12 9.46
C LEU A 21 -3.73 7.75 8.58
N ASN A 22 -2.51 7.93 9.08
CA ASN A 22 -1.39 8.43 8.28
C ASN A 22 -0.84 7.40 7.29
N THR A 23 -1.19 6.12 7.44
CA THR A 23 -0.93 5.08 6.43
C THR A 23 -2.02 5.08 5.34
N TYR A 24 -3.14 5.77 5.59
CA TYR A 24 -4.32 5.86 4.72
C TYR A 24 -4.60 7.30 4.28
N ALA A 25 -3.63 7.98 3.66
CA ALA A 25 -3.93 9.17 2.88
C ALA A 25 -2.69 9.62 2.11
N ASN A 26 -2.50 9.08 0.91
CA ASN A 26 -2.02 9.89 -0.19
C ASN A 26 -2.73 9.39 -1.45
N THR A 27 -3.86 10.03 -1.70
CA THR A 27 -4.51 10.25 -3.00
C THR A 27 -3.90 9.49 -4.17
N LEU A 28 -4.35 8.25 -4.33
CA LEU A 28 -4.52 7.52 -5.58
C LEU A 28 -5.76 6.69 -5.31
N ASP A 29 -6.93 7.15 -5.75
CA ASP A 29 -8.22 6.50 -5.42
C ASP A 29 -8.29 5.02 -5.86
N THR A 30 -7.28 4.53 -6.59
CA THR A 30 -7.16 3.19 -7.15
C THR A 30 -6.15 2.28 -6.47
N ILE A 31 -5.24 2.75 -5.59
CA ILE A 31 -4.18 1.90 -5.00
C ILE A 31 -4.14 2.05 -3.47
N GLU A 32 -4.45 0.97 -2.76
CA GLU A 32 -4.26 0.86 -1.31
C GLU A 32 -3.04 0.00 -0.97
N CYS A 33 -2.24 0.42 0.02
CA CYS A 33 -1.16 -0.37 0.58
C CYS A 33 -1.40 -0.61 2.08
N SER A 34 -1.23 -1.85 2.52
CA SER A 34 -1.31 -2.21 3.93
C SER A 34 -0.22 -3.20 4.32
N ILE A 35 0.28 -3.08 5.55
CA ILE A 35 1.28 -4.00 6.11
C ILE A 35 0.57 -5.00 7.02
N LYS A 36 0.73 -6.30 6.75
CA LYS A 36 0.19 -7.36 7.61
C LYS A 36 1.27 -8.37 7.93
N LYS A 37 1.68 -8.42 9.20
CA LYS A 37 2.82 -9.23 9.68
C LYS A 37 4.11 -8.88 8.92
N GLN A 38 4.59 -9.78 8.06
CA GLN A 38 5.83 -9.63 7.27
C GLN A 38 5.55 -9.40 5.78
N ASP A 39 4.28 -9.21 5.41
CA ASP A 39 3.87 -9.01 4.04
C ASP A 39 3.29 -7.61 3.86
N ILE A 40 3.49 -7.05 2.67
CA ILE A 40 2.79 -5.87 2.19
C ILE A 40 1.73 -6.33 1.20
N ILE A 41 0.49 -5.87 1.43
CA ILE A 41 -0.67 -6.14 0.62
C ILE A 41 -1.00 -4.87 -0.16
N LEU A 42 -0.92 -4.98 -1.48
CA LEU A 42 -1.35 -3.95 -2.43
C LEU A 42 -2.73 -4.33 -2.96
N LYS A 43 -3.70 -3.44 -2.80
CA LYS A 43 -5.01 -3.60 -3.45
C LYS A 43 -5.13 -2.52 -4.50
N ILE A 44 -5.47 -2.95 -5.71
CA ILE A 44 -5.58 -2.09 -6.88
C ILE A 44 -6.99 -2.24 -7.41
N ASP A 45 -7.76 -1.16 -7.40
CA ASP A 45 -9.15 -1.11 -7.86
C ASP A 45 -9.23 -0.26 -9.12
N ASN A 46 -9.90 -0.77 -10.15
CA ASN A 46 -10.12 -0.03 -11.38
C ASN A 46 -11.42 -0.48 -12.05
N ASP A 47 -12.23 0.49 -12.47
CA ASP A 47 -13.52 0.26 -13.12
C ASP A 47 -13.37 -0.13 -14.61
N SER A 48 -12.19 0.07 -15.18
CA SER A 48 -11.88 -0.24 -16.59
C SER A 48 -10.79 -1.30 -16.74
N PRO A 49 -10.67 -1.96 -17.90
CA PRO A 49 -9.55 -2.86 -18.17
C PRO A 49 -8.22 -2.14 -18.01
N PHE A 50 -7.28 -2.77 -17.32
CA PHE A 50 -5.97 -2.21 -17.06
C PHE A 50 -4.87 -3.26 -17.13
N SER A 51 -3.66 -2.78 -17.41
CA SER A 51 -2.46 -3.60 -17.46
C SER A 51 -1.44 -3.01 -16.52
N LEU A 52 -0.93 -3.83 -15.62
CA LEU A 52 0.05 -3.46 -14.62
C LEU A 52 1.33 -4.24 -14.83
N THR A 53 2.45 -3.60 -14.51
CA THR A 53 3.71 -4.29 -14.22
C THR A 53 4.17 -3.90 -12.84
N LEU A 54 4.47 -4.89 -12.00
CA LEU A 54 5.09 -4.71 -10.71
C LEU A 54 6.55 -5.16 -10.79
N LYS A 55 7.47 -4.24 -10.50
CA LYS A 55 8.92 -4.49 -10.44
C LYS A 55 9.39 -4.36 -9.00
N THR A 56 10.10 -5.36 -8.51
CA THR A 56 10.63 -5.41 -7.14
C THR A 56 12.13 -5.11 -7.12
N HIS A 57 12.67 -4.70 -5.97
CA HIS A 57 14.12 -4.47 -5.83
C HIS A 57 14.94 -5.76 -6.09
N THR A 58 14.33 -6.93 -5.91
CA THR A 58 14.94 -8.24 -6.19
C THR A 58 14.98 -8.58 -7.68
N ASN A 59 14.66 -7.62 -8.57
CA ASN A 59 14.52 -7.79 -10.02
C ASN A 59 13.43 -8.79 -10.43
N SER A 60 12.49 -9.10 -9.54
CA SER A 60 11.31 -9.86 -9.90
C SER A 60 10.31 -8.93 -10.56
N GLU A 61 9.75 -9.37 -11.68
CA GLU A 61 8.78 -8.63 -12.49
C GLU A 61 7.50 -9.45 -12.62
N TYR A 62 6.36 -8.79 -12.43
CA TYR A 62 5.05 -9.41 -12.52
C TYR A 62 4.14 -8.56 -13.40
N ASP A 63 3.76 -9.13 -14.55
CA ASP A 63 2.85 -8.51 -15.51
C ASP A 63 1.45 -9.07 -15.34
N GLN A 64 0.47 -8.18 -15.19
CA GLN A 64 -0.92 -8.55 -15.03
C GLN A 64 -1.83 -7.70 -15.89
N LYS A 65 -2.70 -8.38 -16.64
CA LYS A 65 -3.82 -7.76 -17.33
C LYS A 65 -5.13 -8.13 -16.64
N VAL A 66 -5.94 -7.12 -16.34
CA VAL A 66 -7.18 -7.26 -15.58
C VAL A 66 -8.29 -6.60 -16.38
N ASN A 67 -9.40 -7.30 -16.58
CA ASN A 67 -10.50 -6.79 -17.40
C ASN A 67 -11.32 -5.70 -16.68
N ASN A 68 -11.47 -5.80 -15.37
CA ASN A 68 -12.01 -4.80 -14.46
C ASN A 68 -11.96 -5.34 -13.01
N GLY A 69 -12.14 -4.45 -12.04
CA GLY A 69 -12.32 -4.79 -10.63
C GLY A 69 -11.05 -4.79 -9.80
N LYS A 70 -11.07 -5.57 -8.71
CA LYS A 70 -10.07 -5.52 -7.64
C LYS A 70 -8.99 -6.57 -7.83
N THR A 71 -7.75 -6.11 -7.83
CA THR A 71 -6.55 -6.93 -7.83
C THR A 71 -5.88 -6.83 -6.47
N THR A 72 -5.47 -7.97 -5.91
CA THR A 72 -4.69 -8.01 -4.66
C THR A 72 -3.35 -8.65 -4.94
N VAL A 73 -2.27 -7.95 -4.61
CA VAL A 73 -0.90 -8.44 -4.70
C VAL A 73 -0.32 -8.50 -3.28
N ILE A 74 0.35 -9.61 -2.96
CA ILE A 74 0.97 -9.85 -1.65
C ILE A 74 2.46 -10.04 -1.91
N LEU A 75 3.28 -9.19 -1.28
CA LEU A 75 4.73 -9.16 -1.48
C LEU A 75 5.43 -9.23 -0.12
N GLY A 76 6.55 -9.95 -0.08
CA GLY A 76 7.41 -9.97 1.11
C GLY A 76 8.07 -8.61 1.34
N LEU A 77 8.31 -8.23 2.60
CA LEU A 77 8.99 -6.98 2.95
C LEU A 77 10.38 -6.82 2.31
N ASP A 78 11.04 -7.92 1.96
CA ASP A 78 12.33 -7.98 1.28
C ASP A 78 12.25 -7.59 -0.21
N GLN A 79 11.08 -7.68 -0.83
CA GLN A 79 10.86 -7.31 -2.23
C GLN A 79 10.76 -5.79 -2.47
N PHE A 80 10.75 -4.99 -1.39
CA PHE A 80 10.66 -3.53 -1.44
C PHE A 80 12.03 -2.85 -1.39
N PRO A 81 12.19 -1.67 -2.03
CA PRO A 81 11.15 -0.89 -2.73
C PRO A 81 10.67 -1.56 -4.02
N ALA A 82 9.43 -1.26 -4.39
CA ALA A 82 8.80 -1.78 -5.60
C ALA A 82 8.23 -0.64 -6.44
N THR A 83 8.22 -0.81 -7.75
CA THR A 83 7.62 0.11 -8.72
C THR A 83 6.41 -0.57 -9.33
N LEU A 84 5.26 0.10 -9.29
CA LEU A 84 4.05 -0.31 -9.99
C LEU A 84 3.84 0.61 -11.19
N GLU A 85 3.78 0.04 -12.38
CA GLU A 85 3.53 0.75 -13.64
C GLU A 85 2.15 0.37 -14.15
N ASN A 86 1.28 1.34 -14.42
CA ASN A 86 0.02 1.16 -15.14
C ASN A 86 0.22 1.57 -16.60
N HIS A 87 0.14 0.59 -17.49
CA HIS A 87 0.34 0.77 -18.94
C HIS A 87 -0.85 1.40 -19.65
N THR A 88 -2.03 1.44 -19.02
CA THR A 88 -3.20 2.09 -19.61
C THR A 88 -3.01 3.61 -19.67
N ASP A 89 -2.51 4.18 -18.57
CA ASP A 89 -2.39 5.63 -18.41
C ASP A 89 -0.94 6.11 -18.38
N SER A 90 0.02 5.19 -18.60
CA SER A 90 1.46 5.43 -18.48
C SER A 90 1.86 6.04 -17.13
N GLU A 91 1.12 5.71 -16.07
CA GLU A 91 1.39 6.17 -14.72
C GLU A 91 2.28 5.18 -13.97
N ALA A 92 3.17 5.68 -13.13
CA ALA A 92 4.04 4.84 -12.31
C ALA A 92 4.08 5.32 -10.86
N TRP A 93 4.19 4.37 -9.94
CA TRP A 93 4.25 4.61 -8.51
C TRP A 93 5.39 3.85 -7.88
N ASN A 94 6.16 4.56 -7.05
CA ASN A 94 7.12 3.95 -6.16
C ASN A 94 6.43 3.62 -4.84
N ILE A 95 6.61 2.38 -4.39
CA ILE A 95 6.08 1.86 -3.15
C ILE A 95 7.26 1.43 -2.28
N SER A 96 7.29 1.94 -1.06
CA SER A 96 8.36 1.66 -0.10
C SER A 96 7.86 0.82 1.07
N LYS A 97 8.81 0.26 1.85
CA LYS A 97 8.54 -0.60 3.02
C LYS A 97 7.50 -0.05 4.02
N PRO A 98 7.44 1.25 4.35
CA PRO A 98 6.39 1.77 5.24
C PRO A 98 5.03 1.95 4.55
N CYS A 99 4.75 1.24 3.44
CA CYS A 99 3.58 1.45 2.59
C CYS A 99 3.41 2.90 2.08
N LYS A 100 4.51 3.65 2.01
CA LYS A 100 4.48 4.99 1.42
C LYS A 100 4.50 4.84 -0.10
N ILE A 101 3.43 5.31 -0.72
CA ILE A 101 3.23 5.39 -2.18
C ILE A 101 3.55 6.82 -2.64
N THR A 102 4.35 6.94 -3.69
CA THR A 102 4.65 8.22 -4.35
C THR A 102 4.56 8.03 -5.85
N LYS A 103 3.78 8.89 -6.52
CA LYS A 103 3.76 8.97 -7.98
C LYS A 103 5.14 9.40 -8.51
N GLN A 104 5.61 8.77 -9.58
CA GLN A 104 6.82 9.17 -10.29
C GLN A 104 6.59 10.44 -11.12
#